data_AF-G7LZN5-F1
#
_entry.id   AF-G7LZN5-F1
#
_cell.length_a   1.000
_cell.length_b   1.000
_cell.length_c   1.000
_cell.angle_alpha   90.00
_cell.angle_beta   90.00
_cell.angle_gamma   90.00
#
_symmetry.space_group_name_H-M   'P 1'
#
loop_
_entity.id
_entity.type
_entity.pdbx_description
1 polymer ?
#
loop_
_entity_poly.entity_id
_entity_poly.type
_entity_poly.pdbx_seq_one_letter_code
_entity_poly.pdbx_strand_id
1 'polypeptide(L)'
;MYIISACLCGVNCKYNGKNNLNERCMKLFKEGKAVLMCPEQLGGLSTPRNPVELNNEASEVINGNGKALSNKGEDVTKQFINGAYETLRIAKELGATKAVLKEGSPSCGSNYIYDGTFIGNKIKGKGITTQLLENEGITVFSDEDLEINNSKLVYLNEFDREKAKKRRLFEMGEEEEEEEEYFDLTENLADMSELPPSVEENVKKLMISLARDLMGFEEIDEIAEATGLSIEEVEEILNKE
;
A
#
# COMPACT_ATOMS: atom_id res chain seq x y z
N MET A 1 3.04 -15.15 -5.49
CA MET A 1 2.94 -14.12 -4.46
C MET A 1 2.18 -12.91 -5.02
N TYR A 2 1.33 -12.27 -4.22
CA TYR A 2 0.71 -10.97 -4.54
C TYR A 2 1.45 -9.84 -3.81
N ILE A 3 1.47 -8.65 -4.40
CA ILE A 3 1.76 -7.42 -3.67
C ILE A 3 0.43 -6.73 -3.36
N ILE A 4 0.22 -6.29 -2.13
CA ILE A 4 -1.00 -5.58 -1.74
C ILE A 4 -0.63 -4.22 -1.14
N SER A 5 -1.36 -3.16 -1.50
CA SER A 5 -1.23 -1.87 -0.81
C SER A 5 -1.48 -2.07 0.70
N ALA A 6 -0.50 -1.78 1.55
CA ALA A 6 -0.56 -2.07 2.98
C ALA A 6 -1.82 -1.49 3.67
N CYS A 7 -2.26 -0.30 3.26
CA CYS A 7 -3.49 0.30 3.80
C CYS A 7 -4.76 -0.54 3.54
N LEU A 8 -4.77 -1.44 2.56
CA LEU A 8 -5.89 -2.37 2.30
C LEU A 8 -5.94 -3.52 3.31
N CYS A 9 -4.88 -3.73 4.08
CA CYS A 9 -4.81 -4.72 5.13
C CYS A 9 -4.68 -4.05 6.51
N GLY A 10 -5.36 -2.93 6.75
CA GLY A 10 -5.47 -2.34 8.08
C GLY A 10 -4.29 -1.47 8.54
N VAL A 11 -3.15 -1.52 7.86
CA VAL A 11 -1.97 -0.71 8.23
C VAL A 11 -2.25 0.78 8.10
N ASN A 12 -2.00 1.56 9.15
CA ASN A 12 -2.32 2.99 9.22
C ASN A 12 -1.34 3.89 8.45
N CYS A 13 -0.95 3.50 7.22
CA CYS A 13 0.06 4.17 6.41
C CYS A 13 -0.48 5.22 5.42
N LYS A 14 -1.79 5.51 5.42
CA LYS A 14 -2.40 6.52 4.55
C LYS A 14 -1.92 7.92 4.92
N TYR A 15 -1.99 8.87 3.99
CA TYR A 15 -1.57 10.26 4.22
C TYR A 15 -2.18 10.91 5.48
N ASN A 16 -3.40 10.51 5.87
CA ASN A 16 -4.09 11.03 7.06
C ASN A 16 -3.88 10.18 8.34
N GLY A 17 -2.94 9.24 8.34
CA GLY A 17 -2.63 8.37 9.49
C GLY A 17 -3.68 7.28 9.75
N LYS A 18 -4.51 6.94 8.76
CA LYS A 18 -5.50 5.86 8.84
C LYS A 18 -5.21 4.77 7.80
N ASN A 19 -6.14 3.85 7.62
CA ASN A 19 -6.08 2.79 6.60
C ASN A 19 -7.30 2.83 5.66
N ASN A 20 -7.37 1.86 4.75
CA ASN A 20 -8.50 1.57 3.86
C ASN A 20 -8.79 0.06 3.88
N LEU A 21 -8.91 -0.53 5.08
CA LEU A 21 -9.10 -1.97 5.28
C LEU A 21 -10.11 -2.55 4.28
N ASN A 22 -9.70 -3.63 3.64
CA ASN A 22 -10.48 -4.41 2.70
C ASN A 22 -10.33 -5.87 3.06
N GLU A 23 -11.40 -6.47 3.59
CA GLU A 23 -11.40 -7.85 4.10
C GLU A 23 -10.91 -8.89 3.09
N ARG A 24 -11.11 -8.64 1.79
CA ARG A 24 -10.64 -9.54 0.74
C ARG A 24 -9.13 -9.52 0.60
N CYS A 25 -8.53 -8.34 0.77
CA CYS A 25 -7.08 -8.17 0.77
C CYS A 25 -6.48 -8.73 2.06
N MET A 26 -7.11 -8.45 3.21
CA MET A 26 -6.73 -9.01 4.51
C MET A 26 -6.71 -10.54 4.47
N LYS A 27 -7.74 -11.17 3.90
CA LYS A 27 -7.80 -12.62 3.75
C LYS A 27 -6.62 -13.19 2.94
N LEU A 28 -6.27 -12.57 1.80
CA LEU A 28 -5.11 -13.01 1.01
C LEU A 28 -3.80 -12.91 1.79
N PHE A 29 -3.68 -11.88 2.62
CA PHE A 29 -2.53 -11.70 3.49
C PHE A 29 -2.47 -12.78 4.58
N LYS A 30 -3.56 -12.98 5.33
CA LYS A 30 -3.66 -14.04 6.37
C LYS A 30 -3.42 -15.45 5.82
N GLU A 31 -3.76 -15.71 4.56
CA GLU A 31 -3.47 -16.98 3.88
C GLU A 31 -2.01 -17.13 3.39
N GLY A 32 -1.12 -16.18 3.70
CA GLY A 32 0.29 -16.19 3.29
C GLY A 32 0.51 -15.99 1.79
N LYS A 33 -0.48 -15.45 1.06
CA LYS A 33 -0.44 -15.29 -0.41
C LYS A 33 0.02 -13.92 -0.85
N ALA A 34 0.20 -12.98 0.07
CA ALA A 34 0.50 -11.59 -0.23
C ALA A 34 1.58 -11.01 0.69
N VAL A 35 2.32 -10.04 0.16
CA VAL A 35 3.19 -9.14 0.93
C VAL A 35 2.66 -7.72 0.83
N LEU A 36 2.69 -7.00 1.96
CA LEU A 36 2.15 -5.66 2.08
C LEU A 36 3.20 -4.61 1.75
N MET A 37 2.81 -3.62 0.95
CA MET A 37 3.71 -2.53 0.55
C MET A 37 3.00 -1.17 0.59
N CYS A 38 3.69 -0.16 1.11
CA CYS A 38 3.29 1.24 0.96
C CYS A 38 4.36 1.96 0.14
N PRO A 39 4.15 2.19 -1.18
CA PRO A 39 5.16 2.82 -2.01
C PRO A 39 5.58 4.20 -1.49
N GLU A 40 4.64 4.96 -0.92
CA GLU A 40 4.91 6.30 -0.39
C GLU A 40 5.86 6.26 0.82
N GLN A 41 5.72 5.29 1.73
CA GLN A 41 6.64 5.11 2.87
C GLN A 41 7.97 4.49 2.46
N LEU A 42 7.97 3.50 1.56
CA LEU A 42 9.20 2.97 0.94
C LEU A 42 9.99 4.07 0.21
N GLY A 43 9.27 5.07 -0.31
CA GLY A 43 9.83 6.27 -0.92
C GLY A 43 10.41 7.28 0.07
N GLY A 44 10.17 7.10 1.36
CA GLY A 44 10.66 7.96 2.43
C GLY A 44 9.67 9.02 2.94
N LEU A 45 8.38 8.96 2.56
CA LEU A 45 7.38 9.88 3.11
C LEU A 45 6.88 9.43 4.48
N SER A 46 6.64 10.40 5.36
CA SER A 46 6.09 10.15 6.70
C SER A 46 4.62 9.74 6.67
N THR A 47 4.13 9.29 7.82
CA THR A 47 2.71 9.15 8.10
C THR A 47 2.43 9.86 9.43
N PRO A 48 1.48 10.82 9.50
CA PRO A 48 0.75 11.41 8.40
C PRO A 48 1.65 12.27 7.47
N ARG A 49 1.09 12.67 6.33
CA ARG A 49 1.71 13.55 5.31
C ARG A 49 0.64 14.35 4.57
N ASN A 50 1.06 15.43 3.91
CA ASN A 50 0.16 16.22 3.07
C ASN A 50 -0.41 15.37 1.91
N PRO A 51 -1.69 15.56 1.50
CA PRO A 51 -2.22 14.97 0.28
C PRO A 51 -1.36 15.35 -0.92
N VAL A 52 -1.15 14.40 -1.82
CA VAL A 52 -0.35 14.55 -3.04
C VAL A 52 -1.20 14.19 -4.25
N GLU A 53 -1.05 14.94 -5.33
CA GLU A 53 -1.67 14.65 -6.63
C GLU A 53 -0.61 14.79 -7.73
N LEU A 54 -0.80 14.05 -8.83
CA LEU A 54 0.08 14.15 -9.99
C LEU A 54 -0.39 15.29 -10.87
N ASN A 55 0.54 16.13 -11.33
CA ASN A 55 0.21 17.22 -12.27
C ASN A 55 0.24 16.78 -13.75
N ASN A 56 0.58 15.52 -14.00
CA ASN A 56 0.69 14.90 -15.31
C ASN A 56 0.47 13.39 -15.18
N GLU A 57 0.39 12.67 -16.30
CA GLU A 57 0.29 11.21 -16.30
C GLU A 57 1.52 10.58 -15.63
N ALA A 58 1.33 9.44 -14.96
CA ALA A 58 2.41 8.75 -14.26
C ALA A 58 3.62 8.44 -15.15
N SER A 59 3.40 8.09 -16.42
CA SER A 59 4.47 7.89 -17.41
C SER A 59 5.32 9.14 -17.60
N GLU A 60 4.70 10.31 -17.72
CA GLU A 60 5.40 11.58 -17.87
C GLU A 60 6.15 11.97 -16.59
N VAL A 61 5.58 11.69 -15.42
CA VAL A 61 6.27 11.90 -14.14
C VAL A 61 7.52 11.01 -14.04
N ILE A 62 7.42 9.74 -14.41
CA ILE A 62 8.56 8.79 -14.44
C ILE A 62 9.64 9.27 -15.41
N ASN A 63 9.26 9.85 -16.54
CA ASN A 63 10.18 10.40 -17.56
C ASN A 63 10.75 11.79 -17.19
N GLY A 64 10.36 12.37 -16.06
CA GLY A 64 10.83 13.68 -15.61
C GLY A 64 10.08 14.89 -16.20
N ASN A 65 8.98 14.67 -16.92
CA ASN A 65 8.13 15.69 -17.53
C ASN A 65 6.90 16.05 -16.67
N GLY A 66 6.82 15.52 -15.45
CA GLY A 66 5.72 15.71 -14.52
C GLY A 66 6.21 15.70 -13.07
N LYS A 67 5.30 15.98 -12.14
CA LYS A 67 5.57 16.06 -10.72
C LYS A 67 4.44 15.45 -9.90
N ALA A 68 4.82 14.90 -8.74
CA ALA A 68 3.93 14.62 -7.63
C ALA A 68 4.05 15.79 -6.64
N LEU A 69 3.00 16.60 -6.54
CA LEU A 69 2.99 17.80 -5.71
C LEU A 69 2.08 17.59 -4.51
N SER A 70 2.48 18.08 -3.35
CA SER A 70 1.59 18.18 -2.20
C SER A 70 0.58 19.32 -2.38
N ASN A 71 -0.51 19.32 -1.60
CA ASN A 71 -1.45 20.44 -1.56
C ASN A 71 -0.84 21.75 -1.01
N LYS A 72 0.41 21.70 -0.51
CA LYS A 72 1.22 22.87 -0.12
C LYS A 72 2.18 23.32 -1.23
N GLY A 73 2.20 22.63 -2.37
CA GLY A 73 3.10 22.90 -3.49
C GLY A 73 4.49 22.29 -3.31
N GLU A 74 4.70 21.40 -2.34
CA GLU A 74 5.97 20.72 -2.13
C GLU A 74 6.15 19.63 -3.19
N ASP A 75 7.31 19.60 -3.83
CA ASP A 75 7.66 18.58 -4.82
C ASP A 75 8.21 17.33 -4.14
N VAL A 76 7.40 16.27 -4.13
CA VAL A 76 7.73 14.97 -3.52
C VAL A 76 7.91 13.88 -4.58
N THR A 77 8.15 14.28 -5.82
CA THR A 77 8.29 13.38 -6.98
C THR A 77 9.35 12.31 -6.75
N LYS A 78 10.49 12.69 -6.16
CA LYS A 78 11.61 11.76 -5.90
C LYS A 78 11.18 10.61 -4.98
N GLN A 79 10.43 10.91 -3.93
CA GLN A 79 9.97 9.91 -2.97
C GLN A 79 8.99 8.95 -3.65
N PHE A 80 8.05 9.46 -4.43
CA PHE A 80 7.11 8.63 -5.19
C PHE A 80 7.82 7.70 -6.19
N ILE A 81 8.80 8.22 -6.93
CA ILE A 81 9.59 7.43 -7.89
C ILE A 81 10.42 6.37 -7.17
N ASN A 82 11.16 6.76 -6.11
CA ASN A 82 11.96 5.83 -5.32
C ASN A 82 11.10 4.70 -4.74
N GLY A 83 9.94 5.06 -4.17
CA GLY A 83 9.00 4.10 -3.60
C GLY A 83 8.43 3.12 -4.62
N ALA A 84 8.16 3.59 -5.84
CA ALA A 84 7.72 2.74 -6.94
C ALA A 84 8.82 1.74 -7.36
N TYR A 85 10.07 2.20 -7.53
CA TYR A 85 11.19 1.32 -7.87
C TYR A 85 11.50 0.31 -6.77
N GLU A 86 11.41 0.72 -5.51
CA GLU A 86 11.62 -0.17 -4.37
C GLU A 86 10.52 -1.23 -4.31
N THR A 87 9.26 -0.84 -4.52
CA THR A 87 8.15 -1.79 -4.63
C THR A 87 8.38 -2.79 -5.76
N LEU A 88 8.85 -2.32 -6.93
CA LEU A 88 9.18 -3.18 -8.06
C LEU A 88 10.33 -4.15 -7.74
N ARG A 89 11.40 -3.66 -7.09
CA ARG A 89 12.56 -4.47 -6.68
C ARG A 89 12.10 -5.64 -5.81
N ILE A 90 11.35 -5.35 -4.75
CA ILE A 90 10.85 -6.37 -3.83
C ILE A 90 9.86 -7.31 -4.55
N ALA A 91 9.00 -6.78 -5.42
CA ALA A 91 8.10 -7.61 -6.22
C ALA A 91 8.86 -8.61 -7.10
N LYS A 92 9.97 -8.20 -7.72
CA LYS A 92 10.83 -9.08 -8.54
C LYS A 92 11.54 -10.14 -7.68
N GLU A 93 12.10 -9.75 -6.55
CA GLU A 93 12.79 -10.66 -5.62
C GLU A 93 11.86 -11.75 -5.08
N LEU A 94 10.60 -11.39 -4.81
CA LEU A 94 9.56 -12.33 -4.36
C LEU A 94 8.91 -13.13 -5.50
N GLY A 95 9.28 -12.90 -6.75
CA GLY A 95 8.63 -13.49 -7.91
C GLY A 95 7.13 -13.18 -8.00
N ALA A 96 6.71 -12.00 -7.54
CA ALA A 96 5.33 -11.56 -7.59
C ALA A 96 4.94 -11.20 -9.03
N THR A 97 3.81 -11.74 -9.49
CA THR A 97 3.28 -11.52 -10.85
C THR A 97 2.00 -10.69 -10.86
N LYS A 98 1.44 -10.42 -9.68
CA LYS A 98 0.17 -9.72 -9.49
C LYS A 98 0.26 -8.75 -8.33
N ALA A 99 -0.44 -7.63 -8.44
CA ALA A 99 -0.61 -6.66 -7.37
C ALA A 99 -2.08 -6.24 -7.21
N VAL A 100 -2.52 -5.99 -5.98
CA VAL A 100 -3.82 -5.40 -5.65
C VAL A 100 -3.56 -4.06 -4.96
N LEU A 101 -3.86 -2.98 -5.66
CA LEU A 101 -3.46 -1.63 -5.26
C LEU A 101 -4.67 -0.73 -5.01
N LYS A 102 -4.51 0.22 -4.07
CA LYS A 102 -5.58 1.14 -3.67
C LYS A 102 -5.92 2.15 -4.78
N GLU A 103 -7.17 2.10 -5.26
CA GLU A 103 -7.71 3.01 -6.28
C GLU A 103 -7.66 4.47 -5.85
N GLY A 104 -7.42 5.37 -6.82
CA GLY A 104 -7.42 6.82 -6.61
C GLY A 104 -6.12 7.39 -6.04
N SER A 105 -5.18 6.56 -5.58
CA SER A 105 -3.90 7.02 -5.05
C SER A 105 -2.96 7.49 -6.17
N PRO A 106 -2.19 8.57 -5.97
CA PRO A 106 -1.12 8.98 -6.89
C PRO A 106 0.00 7.93 -7.07
N SER A 107 0.15 6.98 -6.13
CA SER A 107 1.06 5.83 -6.26
C SER A 107 0.34 4.59 -6.77
N CYS A 108 -0.80 4.25 -6.16
CA CYS A 108 -1.43 2.94 -6.24
C CYS A 108 -2.68 2.88 -7.14
N GLY A 109 -3.21 4.03 -7.60
CA GLY A 109 -4.39 4.08 -8.45
C GLY A 109 -4.18 3.30 -9.75
N SER A 110 -5.18 2.57 -10.23
CA SER A 110 -5.04 1.68 -11.39
C SER A 110 -5.98 2.03 -12.53
N ASN A 111 -7.14 2.61 -12.23
CA ASN A 111 -8.08 3.09 -13.22
C ASN A 111 -8.23 4.62 -13.17
N TYR A 112 -8.18 5.20 -11.97
CA TYR A 112 -8.38 6.63 -11.76
C TYR A 112 -7.40 7.20 -10.73
N ILE A 113 -7.03 8.45 -10.92
CA ILE A 113 -6.27 9.28 -9.98
C ILE A 113 -6.95 10.65 -9.84
N TYR A 114 -6.58 11.44 -8.84
CA TYR A 114 -7.06 12.82 -8.75
C TYR A 114 -6.43 13.70 -9.84
N ASP A 115 -7.11 14.80 -10.19
CA ASP A 115 -6.80 15.63 -11.36
C ASP A 115 -5.69 16.68 -11.16
N GLY A 116 -5.06 16.74 -9.99
CA GLY A 116 -3.99 17.69 -9.66
C GLY A 116 -4.49 19.02 -9.10
N THR A 117 -5.81 19.22 -9.00
CA THR A 117 -6.41 20.49 -8.52
C THR A 117 -6.72 20.50 -7.03
N PHE A 118 -6.64 19.35 -6.35
CA PHE A 118 -7.01 19.18 -4.94
C PHE A 118 -8.47 19.52 -4.59
N ILE A 119 -9.38 19.53 -5.57
CA ILE A 119 -10.83 19.73 -5.34
C ILE A 119 -11.63 18.42 -5.29
N GLY A 120 -10.94 17.28 -5.38
CA GLY A 120 -11.54 15.94 -5.23
C GLY A 120 -12.04 15.31 -6.54
N ASN A 121 -11.80 15.93 -7.68
CA ASN A 121 -12.11 15.36 -8.98
C ASN A 121 -11.16 14.21 -9.31
N LYS A 122 -11.69 13.15 -9.93
CA LYS A 122 -10.91 12.02 -10.44
C LYS A 122 -10.94 11.98 -11.96
N ILE A 123 -9.79 11.68 -12.55
CA ILE A 123 -9.59 11.48 -13.99
C ILE A 123 -9.08 10.07 -14.25
N LYS A 124 -9.31 9.58 -15.48
CA LYS A 124 -8.76 8.30 -15.91
C LYS A 124 -7.23 8.42 -15.93
N GLY A 125 -6.56 7.49 -15.26
CA GLY A 125 -5.11 7.55 -15.09
C GLY A 125 -4.62 6.53 -14.08
N LYS A 126 -3.30 6.40 -13.99
CA LYS A 126 -2.62 5.44 -13.13
C LYS A 126 -1.71 6.18 -12.16
N GLY A 127 -1.53 5.59 -10.98
CA GLY A 127 -0.48 6.01 -10.06
C GLY A 127 0.90 5.55 -10.54
N ILE A 128 1.95 6.16 -10.00
CA ILE A 128 3.34 5.93 -10.43
C ILE A 128 3.76 4.48 -10.24
N THR A 129 3.45 3.88 -9.09
CA THR A 129 3.76 2.48 -8.81
C THR A 129 3.00 1.54 -9.74
N THR A 130 1.70 1.77 -9.95
CA THR A 130 0.90 0.97 -10.88
C THR A 130 1.51 0.99 -12.28
N GLN A 131 1.81 2.18 -12.80
CA GLN A 131 2.39 2.35 -14.13
C GLN A 131 3.72 1.60 -14.28
N LEU A 132 4.58 1.66 -13.25
CA LEU A 132 5.89 1.00 -13.27
C LEU A 132 5.76 -0.53 -13.20
N LEU A 133 4.90 -1.06 -12.33
CA LEU A 133 4.70 -2.51 -12.20
C LEU A 133 4.16 -3.13 -13.50
N GLU A 134 3.18 -2.48 -14.14
CA GLU A 134 2.62 -2.99 -15.40
C GLU A 134 3.61 -2.95 -16.56
N ASN A 135 4.46 -1.92 -16.63
CA ASN A 135 5.54 -1.84 -17.63
C ASN A 135 6.50 -3.04 -17.51
N GLU A 136 6.62 -3.60 -16.31
CA GLU A 136 7.49 -4.74 -15.99
C GLU A 136 6.73 -6.07 -15.99
N GLY A 137 5.51 -6.10 -16.53
CA GLY A 137 4.71 -7.31 -16.73
C GLY A 137 3.97 -7.81 -15.49
N ILE A 138 3.92 -7.04 -14.40
CA ILE A 138 3.12 -7.36 -13.22
C ILE A 138 1.68 -6.92 -13.47
N THR A 139 0.73 -7.83 -13.32
CA THR A 139 -0.69 -7.51 -13.50
C THR A 139 -1.21 -6.77 -12.28
N VAL A 140 -1.68 -5.53 -12.45
CA VAL A 140 -2.22 -4.71 -11.35
C VAL A 140 -3.74 -4.73 -11.36
N PHE A 141 -4.33 -4.89 -10.18
CA PHE A 141 -5.77 -4.87 -9.93
C PHE A 141 -6.13 -3.75 -8.95
N SER A 142 -7.27 -3.11 -9.17
CA SER A 142 -7.87 -2.20 -8.19
C SER A 142 -8.46 -2.98 -7.02
N ASP A 143 -8.45 -2.38 -5.81
CA ASP A 143 -9.22 -2.88 -4.67
C ASP A 143 -10.74 -2.90 -4.92
N GLU A 144 -11.21 -2.10 -5.88
CA GLU A 144 -12.62 -2.05 -6.28
C GLU A 144 -13.02 -3.20 -7.22
N ASP A 145 -12.05 -3.82 -7.91
CA ASP A 145 -12.29 -4.82 -8.97
C ASP A 145 -12.35 -6.27 -8.45
N LEU A 146 -12.23 -6.47 -7.14
CA LEU A 146 -12.26 -7.79 -6.53
C LEU A 146 -13.71 -8.23 -6.29
N GLU A 147 -14.02 -9.50 -6.54
CA GLU A 147 -15.21 -10.19 -6.02
C GLU A 147 -14.83 -11.54 -5.39
N ILE A 148 -15.62 -11.97 -4.40
CA ILE A 148 -15.50 -13.31 -3.81
C ILE A 148 -16.44 -14.23 -4.59
N ASN A 149 -15.90 -15.29 -5.19
CA ASN A 149 -16.69 -16.38 -5.76
C ASN A 149 -16.23 -17.71 -5.21
N ASN A 150 -17.07 -18.38 -4.40
CA ASN A 150 -16.82 -19.73 -3.87
C ASN A 150 -15.38 -19.89 -3.36
N SER A 151 -14.96 -19.04 -2.42
CA SER A 151 -13.60 -19.00 -1.83
C SER A 151 -12.43 -18.68 -2.78
N LYS A 152 -12.71 -18.19 -4.00
CA LYS A 152 -11.71 -17.66 -4.94
C LYS A 152 -11.94 -16.18 -5.21
N LEU A 153 -10.84 -15.43 -5.28
CA LEU A 153 -10.85 -14.03 -5.72
C LEU A 153 -11.04 -14.00 -7.25
N VAL A 154 -12.06 -13.29 -7.72
CA VAL A 154 -12.36 -13.12 -9.16
C VAL A 154 -12.22 -11.64 -9.51
N TYR A 155 -11.58 -11.38 -10.65
CA TYR A 155 -11.42 -10.04 -11.20
C TYR A 155 -12.60 -9.65 -12.10
N LEU A 156 -13.10 -8.43 -11.94
CA LEU A 156 -14.19 -7.89 -12.75
C LEU A 156 -13.68 -7.03 -13.92
N ASN A 157 -14.24 -7.25 -15.11
CA ASN A 157 -14.11 -6.28 -16.19
C ASN A 157 -14.98 -5.04 -15.93
N GLU A 158 -14.82 -3.99 -16.76
CA GLU A 158 -15.55 -2.71 -16.60
C GLU A 158 -17.08 -2.87 -16.55
N PHE A 159 -17.65 -3.77 -17.35
CA PHE A 159 -19.09 -4.03 -17.33
C PHE A 159 -19.54 -4.70 -16.02
N ASP A 160 -18.77 -5.68 -15.55
CA ASP A 160 -19.06 -6.41 -14.32
C ASP A 160 -18.87 -5.51 -13.08
N ARG A 161 -17.93 -4.56 -13.10
CA ARG A 161 -17.76 -3.55 -12.04
C ARG A 161 -19.01 -2.70 -11.84
N GLU A 162 -19.59 -2.16 -12.91
CA GLU A 162 -20.78 -1.31 -12.82
C GLU A 162 -21.99 -2.09 -12.28
N LYS A 163 -22.06 -3.38 -12.58
CA LYS A 163 -23.07 -4.29 -12.02
C LYS A 163 -22.82 -4.59 -10.55
N ALA A 164 -21.57 -4.83 -10.15
CA ALA A 164 -21.15 -5.09 -8.77
C ALA A 164 -21.40 -3.88 -7.86
N LYS A 165 -21.07 -2.67 -8.33
CA LYS A 165 -21.36 -1.41 -7.62
C LYS A 165 -22.85 -1.26 -7.31
N LYS A 166 -23.73 -1.60 -8.26
CA LYS A 166 -25.18 -1.59 -8.07
C LYS A 166 -25.66 -2.63 -7.04
N ARG A 167 -25.01 -3.79 -6.95
CA ARG A 167 -25.35 -4.85 -5.96
C ARG A 167 -24.93 -4.46 -4.55
N ARG A 168 -23.71 -3.96 -4.35
CA ARG A 168 -23.21 -3.54 -3.02
C ARG A 168 -24.04 -2.42 -2.39
N LEU A 169 -24.58 -1.52 -3.21
CA LEU A 169 -25.51 -0.47 -2.76
C LEU A 169 -26.80 -1.05 -2.13
N PHE A 170 -27.08 -2.34 -2.35
CA PHE A 170 -28.27 -3.05 -1.90
C PHE A 170 -28.03 -3.97 -0.69
N GLU A 171 -26.77 -4.34 -0.40
CA GLU A 171 -26.38 -5.41 0.55
C GLU A 171 -25.84 -4.87 1.90
N MET A 172 -25.90 -3.56 2.18
CA MET A 172 -25.41 -2.95 3.43
C MET A 172 -26.28 -3.27 4.67
N GLY A 173 -26.38 -4.54 5.05
CA GLY A 173 -27.08 -4.95 6.27
C GLY A 173 -26.86 -6.41 6.63
N GLU A 174 -25.68 -6.74 7.18
CA GLU A 174 -25.38 -7.81 8.17
C GLU A 174 -23.88 -8.17 8.13
N GLU A 175 -23.19 -8.16 9.27
CA GLU A 175 -21.81 -8.67 9.45
C GLU A 175 -21.72 -9.49 10.76
N GLU A 176 -21.02 -10.63 10.71
CA GLU A 176 -20.66 -11.52 11.85
C GLU A 176 -19.13 -11.78 11.85
N GLU A 177 -18.56 -11.90 13.07
CA GLU A 177 -17.13 -11.99 13.42
C GLU A 177 -16.61 -13.44 13.50
N GLU A 178 -15.31 -13.69 13.26
CA GLU A 178 -14.58 -14.89 13.73
C GLU A 178 -13.04 -14.72 13.81
N GLU A 179 -12.42 -15.53 14.69
CA GLU A 179 -11.21 -15.35 15.52
C GLU A 179 -9.80 -15.33 14.85
N GLU A 180 -8.80 -14.83 15.59
CA GLU A 180 -7.40 -14.56 15.19
C GLU A 180 -6.41 -15.71 15.51
N GLU A 181 -5.48 -15.98 14.58
CA GLU A 181 -4.31 -16.86 14.76
C GLU A 181 -3.05 -16.12 14.26
N TYR A 182 -1.96 -16.20 15.03
CA TYR A 182 -0.76 -15.33 14.94
C TYR A 182 0.31 -15.84 13.95
N PHE A 183 1.00 -14.95 13.21
CA PHE A 183 1.99 -15.31 12.18
C PHE A 183 3.28 -14.48 12.25
N ASP A 184 4.46 -15.13 12.22
CA ASP A 184 5.80 -14.52 12.33
C ASP A 184 6.24 -13.85 11.00
N LEU A 185 6.57 -12.55 11.05
CA LEU A 185 6.90 -11.71 9.89
C LEU A 185 8.39 -11.65 9.56
N THR A 186 9.25 -12.30 10.34
CA THR A 186 10.71 -12.06 10.30
C THR A 186 11.47 -12.98 9.35
N GLU A 187 10.86 -14.03 8.79
CA GLU A 187 11.60 -15.12 8.14
C GLU A 187 12.38 -14.76 6.85
N ASN A 188 12.24 -13.55 6.28
CA ASN A 188 12.91 -13.21 5.01
C ASN A 188 13.54 -11.80 4.90
N LEU A 189 13.77 -11.10 6.01
CA LEU A 189 14.44 -9.78 5.98
C LEU A 189 15.95 -9.92 6.26
N ALA A 190 16.71 -10.36 5.27
CA ALA A 190 18.17 -10.35 5.35
C ALA A 190 18.79 -9.73 4.08
N ASP A 191 18.83 -8.40 4.05
CA ASP A 191 19.98 -7.53 3.67
C ASP A 191 19.47 -6.09 3.44
N MET A 192 19.49 -5.24 4.48
CA MET A 192 19.05 -3.84 4.44
C MET A 192 20.19 -2.84 4.15
N SER A 193 21.37 -3.33 3.78
CA SER A 193 22.61 -2.53 3.79
C SER A 193 22.76 -1.49 2.67
N GLU A 194 21.77 -1.34 1.78
CA GLU A 194 21.82 -0.41 0.64
C GLU A 194 20.75 0.71 0.63
N LEU A 195 19.91 0.82 1.67
CA LEU A 195 18.82 1.81 1.69
C LEU A 195 19.30 3.21 2.16
N PRO A 196 18.79 4.33 1.59
CA PRO A 196 19.00 5.65 2.17
C PRO A 196 18.52 5.70 3.62
N PRO A 197 19.18 6.42 4.54
CA PRO A 197 18.83 6.40 5.97
C PRO A 197 17.36 6.75 6.27
N SER A 198 16.77 7.66 5.48
CA SER A 198 15.36 8.00 5.60
C SER A 198 14.41 6.88 5.19
N VAL A 199 14.83 6.01 4.27
CA VAL A 199 14.05 4.84 3.83
C VAL A 199 14.15 3.74 4.87
N GLU A 200 15.34 3.48 5.40
CA GLU A 200 15.55 2.53 6.50
C GLU A 200 14.64 2.85 7.70
N GLU A 201 14.62 4.11 8.15
CA GLU A 201 13.76 4.54 9.26
C GLU A 201 12.27 4.35 8.96
N ASN A 202 11.82 4.62 7.73
CA ASN A 202 10.42 4.45 7.34
C ASN A 202 10.01 2.98 7.17
N VAL A 203 10.93 2.10 6.76
CA VAL A 203 10.71 0.65 6.76
C VAL A 203 10.54 0.14 8.18
N LYS A 204 11.40 0.55 9.13
CA LYS A 204 11.27 0.20 10.54
C LYS A 204 9.92 0.68 11.12
N LYS A 205 9.50 1.92 10.78
CA LYS A 205 8.15 2.44 11.13
C LYS A 205 7.02 1.58 10.57
N LEU A 206 7.12 1.15 9.31
CA LEU A 206 6.12 0.27 8.71
C LEU A 206 6.05 -1.08 9.42
N MET A 207 7.20 -1.66 9.78
CA MET A 207 7.27 -2.93 10.52
C MET A 207 6.64 -2.82 11.91
N ILE A 208 6.92 -1.73 12.64
CA ILE A 208 6.31 -1.48 13.95
C ILE A 208 4.79 -1.26 13.83
N SER A 209 4.34 -0.51 12.82
CA SER A 209 2.90 -0.34 12.56
C SER A 209 2.22 -1.67 12.19
N LEU A 210 2.89 -2.56 11.43
CA LEU A 210 2.39 -3.92 11.17
C LEU A 210 2.21 -4.72 12.46
N ALA A 211 3.22 -4.73 13.34
CA ALA A 211 3.14 -5.44 14.62
C ALA A 211 2.00 -4.92 15.51
N ARG A 212 1.81 -3.61 15.60
CA ARG A 212 0.77 -3.00 16.45
C ARG A 212 -0.63 -3.08 15.86
N ASP A 213 -0.80 -2.57 14.65
CA ASP A 213 -2.12 -2.37 14.04
C ASP A 213 -2.72 -3.69 13.53
N LEU A 214 -1.88 -4.62 13.10
CA LEU A 214 -2.33 -5.87 12.48
C LEU A 214 -2.32 -7.05 13.45
N MET A 215 -1.28 -7.14 14.27
CA MET A 215 -1.10 -8.28 15.16
C MET A 215 -1.68 -7.99 16.55
N GLY A 216 -1.80 -6.71 16.93
CA GLY A 216 -2.36 -6.32 18.23
C GLY A 216 -1.34 -6.29 19.36
N PHE A 217 -0.05 -6.28 19.04
CA PHE A 217 1.01 -6.14 20.05
C PHE A 217 1.02 -4.73 20.63
N GLU A 218 0.93 -4.63 21.96
CA GLU A 218 0.98 -3.36 22.69
C GLU A 218 2.31 -3.16 23.42
N GLU A 219 2.97 -4.25 23.83
CA GLU A 219 4.22 -4.20 24.60
C GLU A 219 5.46 -4.14 23.67
N ILE A 220 6.47 -3.39 24.09
CA ILE A 220 7.65 -3.07 23.26
C ILE A 220 8.48 -4.33 22.95
N ASP A 221 8.59 -5.25 23.90
CA ASP A 221 9.30 -6.51 23.75
C ASP A 221 8.63 -7.43 22.71
N GLU A 222 7.30 -7.50 22.72
CA GLU A 222 6.54 -8.27 21.71
C GLU A 222 6.71 -7.69 20.30
N ILE A 223 6.69 -6.35 20.18
CA ILE A 223 6.93 -5.65 18.90
C ILE A 223 8.36 -5.89 18.41
N ALA A 224 9.36 -5.81 19.30
CA ALA A 224 10.76 -6.05 18.96
C ALA A 224 10.98 -7.48 18.45
N GLU A 225 10.39 -8.47 19.13
CA GLU A 225 10.45 -9.88 18.71
C GLU A 225 9.81 -10.09 17.33
N ALA A 226 8.60 -9.56 17.11
CA ALA A 226 7.85 -9.74 15.87
C ALA A 226 8.44 -9.01 14.65
N THR A 227 9.21 -7.95 14.90
CA THR A 227 9.84 -7.15 13.83
C THR A 227 11.31 -7.50 13.64
N GLY A 228 11.96 -8.17 14.59
CA GLY A 228 13.40 -8.41 14.60
C GLY A 228 14.26 -7.15 14.85
N LEU A 229 13.65 -6.05 15.31
CA LEU A 229 14.34 -4.82 15.70
C LEU A 229 14.81 -4.86 17.15
N SER A 230 15.80 -4.04 17.52
CA SER A 230 16.17 -3.89 18.93
C SER A 230 15.09 -3.11 19.71
N ILE A 231 14.98 -3.37 21.01
CA ILE A 231 14.07 -2.64 21.91
C ILE A 231 14.35 -1.13 21.83
N GLU A 232 15.62 -0.71 21.76
CA GLU A 232 15.97 0.71 21.64
C GLU A 232 15.51 1.31 20.31
N GLU A 233 15.59 0.57 19.20
CA GLU A 233 15.11 1.02 17.90
C GLU A 233 13.59 1.22 17.89
N VAL A 234 12.85 0.29 18.51
CA VAL A 234 11.38 0.38 18.65
C VAL A 234 10.99 1.59 19.51
N GLU A 235 11.64 1.78 20.67
CA GLU A 235 11.41 2.94 21.54
C GLU A 235 11.71 4.27 20.85
N GLU A 236 12.83 4.37 20.12
CA GLU A 236 13.22 5.60 19.44
C GLU A 236 12.20 5.99 18.36
N ILE A 237 11.66 5.00 17.64
CA ILE A 237 10.68 5.23 16.59
C ILE A 237 9.31 5.62 17.18
N LEU A 238 8.85 4.92 18.22
CA LEU A 238 7.57 5.21 18.87
C LEU A 238 7.55 6.56 19.57
N ASN A 239 8.69 7.01 20.13
CA ASN A 239 8.81 8.32 20.78
C ASN A 239 8.91 9.51 19.78
N LYS A 240 9.08 9.24 18.48
CA LYS A 240 9.17 10.26 17.42
C LYS A 240 7.82 10.51 16.71
N GLU A 241 6.80 9.69 16.96
CA GLU A 241 5.42 9.89 16.47
C GLU A 241 4.65 10.93 17.31
#